data_AF-A0A2G8JVH1-F1
#
_entry.id   AF-A0A2G8JVH1-F1
#
_cell.length_a   1.000
_cell.length_b   1.000
_cell.length_c   1.000
_cell.angle_alpha   90.00
_cell.angle_beta   90.00
_cell.angle_gamma   90.00
#
_symmetry.space_group_name_H-M   'P 1'
#
loop_
_entity.id
_entity.type
_entity.pdbx_description
1 polymer ?
#
loop_
_entity_poly.entity_id
_entity_poly.type
_entity_poly.pdbx_seq_one_letter_code
_entity_poly.pdbx_strand_id
1 'polypeptide(L)'
;MSSKPKTTMPVDATCYDRFEAIADKNRWTAFPARADRAVRVPDEAWRALFKCPTIPQEAKERLKAEHGASSSQTFKTPDQRKLEELLVEVDTAARSGMKFASVLMLSAEVLMRHHQQLPEDDSQVSRDEAGQLLLLLGPLVRLAYDQFARVATRSVKARRENVVSAIRWPSTEARNRMLALPVLGEDLFGGNFQKKLQEEVARRETLAKSEFRPSATQRPRPFRPRENKPTRGARAAPARPLSRGALRGRSRGTAYRPTRSWTPRGGRGTAPPRRDNDRSSTRPSFASQP
;
A
#
# COMPACT_ATOMS: atom_id res chain seq x y z
N MET A 1 46.96 12.99 24.98
CA MET A 1 45.93 11.96 25.20
C MET A 1 45.27 11.65 23.87
N SER A 2 45.51 10.46 23.31
CA SER A 2 44.91 10.04 22.03
C SER A 2 43.47 9.59 22.28
N SER A 3 42.51 10.44 21.91
CA SER A 3 41.09 10.08 21.95
C SER A 3 40.84 9.06 20.84
N LYS A 4 40.81 7.77 21.20
CA LYS A 4 40.29 6.74 20.29
C LYS A 4 38.91 7.22 19.81
N PRO A 5 38.64 7.21 18.50
CA PRO A 5 37.32 7.57 18.00
C PRO A 5 36.29 6.63 18.65
N LYS A 6 35.18 7.20 19.13
CA LYS A 6 34.06 6.40 19.65
C LYS A 6 33.67 5.40 18.56
N THR A 7 33.76 4.11 18.87
CA THR A 7 33.50 3.00 17.93
C THR A 7 32.03 2.87 17.54
N THR A 8 31.16 3.72 18.09
CA THR A 8 29.72 3.70 17.82
C THR A 8 29.23 5.12 17.63
N MET A 9 28.73 5.40 16.44
CA MET A 9 28.07 6.66 16.11
C MET A 9 26.60 6.57 16.53
N PRO A 10 26.03 7.62 17.15
CA PRO A 10 24.60 7.64 17.46
C PRO A 10 23.80 7.64 16.16
N VAL A 11 22.68 6.90 16.15
CA VAL A 11 21.68 6.96 15.09
C VAL A 11 20.72 8.11 15.39
N ASP A 12 20.36 8.89 14.38
CA ASP A 12 19.38 9.97 14.51
C ASP A 12 18.03 9.38 14.97
N ALA A 13 17.43 9.96 16.01
CA ALA A 13 16.19 9.45 16.58
C ALA A 13 15.04 9.42 15.56
N THR A 14 15.04 10.35 14.61
CA THR A 14 14.01 10.42 13.56
C THR A 14 14.07 9.24 12.59
N CYS A 15 15.17 8.47 12.54
CA CYS A 15 15.25 7.27 11.70
C CYS A 15 14.17 6.25 12.06
N TYR A 16 13.93 6.03 13.35
CA TYR A 16 12.89 5.11 13.82
C TYR A 16 11.50 5.58 13.40
N ASP A 17 11.13 6.82 13.74
CA ASP A 17 9.84 7.42 13.40
C ASP A 17 9.56 7.37 11.89
N ARG A 18 10.58 7.64 11.07
CA ARG A 18 10.46 7.62 9.61
C ARG A 18 10.25 6.21 9.07
N PHE A 19 10.98 5.23 9.60
CA PHE A 19 10.81 3.84 9.19
C PHE A 19 9.41 3.36 9.54
N GLU A 20 8.95 3.58 10.77
CA GLU A 20 7.60 3.20 11.22
C GLU A 20 6.53 3.88 10.37
N ALA A 21 6.64 5.19 10.13
CA ALA A 21 5.72 5.92 9.26
C ALA A 21 5.67 5.38 7.82
N ILE A 22 6.72 4.71 7.33
CA ILE A 22 6.72 4.03 6.04
C ILE A 22 6.10 2.63 6.17
N ALA A 23 6.43 1.90 7.23
CA ALA A 23 5.93 0.56 7.51
C ALA A 23 4.40 0.54 7.68
N ASP A 24 3.84 1.57 8.32
CA ASP A 24 2.41 1.67 8.65
C ASP A 24 1.52 2.11 7.48
N LYS A 25 2.11 2.46 6.33
CA LYS A 25 1.33 2.82 5.15
C LYS A 25 0.53 1.63 4.64
N ASN A 26 -0.79 1.82 4.53
CA ASN A 26 -1.73 0.84 3.99
C ASN A 26 -1.40 0.41 2.55
N ARG A 27 -0.94 1.36 1.73
CA ARG A 27 -0.50 1.08 0.35
C ARG A 27 0.99 1.33 0.24
N TRP A 28 1.73 0.26 -0.04
CA TRP A 28 3.12 0.38 -0.38
C TRP A 28 3.27 1.06 -1.74
N THR A 29 4.26 1.94 -1.86
CA THR A 29 4.63 2.56 -3.12
C THR A 29 6.14 2.52 -3.24
N ALA A 30 6.63 2.13 -4.43
CA ALA A 30 8.06 2.16 -4.72
C ALA A 30 8.61 3.56 -4.50
N PHE A 31 7.85 4.57 -4.92
CA PHE A 31 8.28 5.95 -4.79
C PHE A 31 7.13 6.96 -4.84
N PRO A 32 7.13 8.03 -4.02
CA PRO A 32 6.15 9.11 -4.14
C PRO A 32 6.39 9.95 -5.42
N ALA A 33 5.38 10.09 -6.27
CA ALA A 33 5.49 10.82 -7.54
C ALA A 33 5.98 12.28 -7.41
N ARG A 34 5.76 12.92 -6.26
CA ARG A 34 6.28 14.27 -5.98
C ARG A 34 7.80 14.28 -5.73
N ALA A 35 8.33 13.26 -5.07
CA ALA A 35 9.75 13.14 -4.78
C ALA A 35 10.57 12.81 -6.04
N ASP A 36 9.97 12.09 -6.99
CA ASP A 36 10.64 11.78 -8.27
C ASP A 36 10.95 13.00 -9.10
N ARG A 37 10.03 13.96 -9.07
CA ARG A 37 10.16 15.22 -9.81
C ARG A 37 11.10 16.21 -9.13
N ALA A 38 11.44 15.99 -7.85
CA ALA A 38 12.25 16.91 -7.06
C ALA A 38 13.73 16.89 -7.47
N VAL A 39 14.20 15.75 -7.99
CA VAL A 39 15.58 15.60 -8.49
C VAL A 39 15.51 15.11 -9.93
N ARG A 40 16.07 15.89 -10.85
CA ARG A 40 16.21 15.49 -12.25
C ARG A 40 17.65 15.04 -12.49
N VAL A 41 17.79 13.95 -13.23
CA VAL A 41 19.06 13.43 -13.71
C VAL A 41 19.00 13.36 -15.24
N PRO A 42 20.13 13.38 -15.95
CA PRO A 42 20.14 13.27 -17.41
C PRO A 42 19.36 12.03 -17.90
N ASP A 43 18.64 12.15 -19.01
CA ASP A 43 17.77 11.09 -19.54
C ASP A 43 18.52 9.80 -19.88
N GLU A 44 19.78 9.91 -20.26
CA GLU A 44 20.66 8.77 -20.50
C GLU A 44 20.95 8.01 -19.20
N ALA A 45 21.39 8.72 -18.16
CA ALA A 45 21.63 8.14 -16.83
C ALA A 45 20.33 7.57 -16.23
N TRP A 46 19.19 8.24 -16.43
CA TRP A 46 17.89 7.71 -16.03
C TRP A 46 17.61 6.36 -16.68
N ARG A 47 17.74 6.26 -18.01
CA ARG A 47 17.45 5.04 -18.75
C ARG A 47 18.42 3.91 -18.45
N ALA A 48 19.71 4.22 -18.29
CA ALA A 48 20.76 3.23 -18.10
C ALA A 48 20.89 2.74 -16.65
N LEU A 49 20.76 3.63 -15.67
CA LEU A 49 21.10 3.34 -14.27
C LEU A 49 19.88 3.29 -13.36
N PHE A 50 18.94 4.23 -13.51
CA PHE A 50 17.90 4.44 -12.50
C PHE A 50 16.52 3.86 -12.85
N LYS A 51 16.27 3.59 -14.13
CA LYS A 51 15.04 2.93 -14.57
C LYS A 51 15.17 1.42 -14.37
N CYS A 52 14.17 0.81 -13.73
CA CYS A 52 14.04 -0.64 -13.64
C CYS A 52 14.01 -1.24 -15.07
N PRO A 53 14.90 -2.19 -15.40
CA PRO A 53 14.85 -2.91 -16.67
C PRO A 53 13.51 -3.63 -16.83
N THR A 54 12.98 -3.64 -18.05
CA THR A 54 11.72 -4.33 -18.36
C THR A 54 11.99 -5.56 -19.18
N ILE A 55 11.21 -6.63 -18.99
CA ILE A 55 11.25 -7.81 -19.86
C ILE A 55 11.03 -7.36 -21.32
N PRO A 56 11.95 -7.68 -22.25
CA PRO A 56 11.85 -7.28 -23.65
C PRO A 56 10.65 -7.91 -24.33
N GLN A 57 10.18 -7.29 -25.41
CA GLN A 57 8.94 -7.70 -26.07
C GLN A 57 9.05 -9.10 -26.67
N GLU A 58 10.21 -9.45 -27.21
CA GLU A 58 10.54 -10.74 -27.80
C GLU A 58 10.43 -11.86 -26.76
N ALA A 59 10.92 -11.62 -25.54
CA ALA A 59 10.77 -12.56 -24.44
C ALA A 59 9.31 -12.69 -23.99
N LYS A 60 8.55 -11.59 -23.94
CA LYS A 60 7.10 -11.63 -23.64
C LYS A 60 6.32 -12.43 -24.68
N GLU A 61 6.67 -12.31 -25.96
CA GLU A 61 6.04 -13.04 -27.05
C GLU A 61 6.37 -14.53 -27.01
N ARG A 62 7.62 -14.89 -26.74
CA ARG A 62 7.99 -16.29 -26.50
C ARG A 62 7.26 -16.89 -25.32
N LEU A 63 7.18 -16.14 -24.20
CA LEU A 63 6.38 -16.56 -23.05
C LEU A 63 4.93 -16.79 -23.49
N LYS A 64 4.28 -15.83 -24.16
CA LYS A 64 2.89 -16.02 -24.65
C LYS A 64 2.72 -17.25 -25.55
N ALA A 65 3.67 -17.51 -26.45
CA ALA A 65 3.65 -18.67 -27.33
C ALA A 65 3.70 -19.99 -26.54
N GLU A 66 4.58 -20.08 -25.53
CA GLU A 66 4.70 -21.23 -24.61
C GLU A 66 3.44 -21.43 -23.74
N HIS A 67 2.70 -20.37 -23.44
CA HIS A 67 1.51 -20.43 -22.56
C HIS A 67 0.22 -20.77 -23.32
N GLY A 68 0.26 -20.82 -24.65
CA GLY A 68 -0.92 -20.95 -25.51
C GLY A 68 -1.75 -19.66 -25.57
N ALA A 69 -2.58 -19.54 -26.62
CA ALA A 69 -3.26 -18.31 -27.04
C ALA A 69 -4.25 -17.65 -26.04
N SER A 70 -4.41 -18.20 -24.82
CA SER A 70 -5.44 -17.77 -23.86
C SER A 70 -4.89 -17.03 -22.62
N SER A 71 -3.57 -16.94 -22.43
CA SER A 71 -2.99 -16.25 -21.28
C SER A 71 -2.65 -14.79 -21.58
N SER A 72 -3.30 -13.85 -20.89
CA SER A 72 -2.89 -12.44 -20.83
C SER A 72 -1.67 -12.21 -19.92
N GLN A 73 -1.19 -13.25 -19.24
CA GLN A 73 -0.23 -13.18 -18.15
C GLN A 73 1.18 -13.57 -18.62
N THR A 74 2.19 -12.83 -18.17
CA THR A 74 3.61 -13.02 -18.54
C THR A 74 4.19 -14.33 -17.98
N PHE A 75 3.76 -14.74 -16.78
CA PHE A 75 4.19 -15.99 -16.15
C PHE A 75 3.00 -16.89 -15.85
N LYS A 76 3.15 -18.19 -16.13
CA LYS A 76 2.13 -19.23 -15.97
C LYS A 76 1.82 -19.49 -14.50
N THR A 77 2.87 -19.60 -13.68
CA THR A 77 2.69 -19.91 -12.27
C THR A 77 2.41 -18.63 -11.48
N PRO A 78 1.39 -18.62 -10.61
CA PRO A 78 1.08 -17.47 -9.76
C PRO A 78 2.27 -17.04 -8.88
N ASP A 79 3.05 -18.01 -8.40
CA ASP A 79 4.20 -17.75 -7.52
C ASP A 79 5.34 -17.05 -8.24
N GLN A 80 5.67 -17.46 -9.48
CA GLN A 80 6.67 -16.75 -10.30
C GLN A 80 6.22 -15.33 -10.60
N ARG A 81 4.94 -15.12 -10.88
CA ARG A 81 4.41 -13.77 -11.10
C ARG A 81 4.51 -12.91 -9.86
N LYS A 82 4.08 -13.43 -8.71
CA LYS A 82 4.15 -12.73 -7.43
C LYS A 82 5.60 -12.36 -7.09
N LEU A 83 6.54 -13.27 -7.37
CA LEU A 83 7.97 -13.04 -7.18
C LEU A 83 8.49 -11.96 -8.13
N GLU A 84 8.17 -12.02 -9.42
CA GLU A 84 8.58 -10.99 -10.39
C GLU A 84 8.04 -9.61 -9.99
N GLU A 85 6.75 -9.52 -9.66
CA GLU A 85 6.13 -8.26 -9.22
C GLU A 85 6.85 -7.69 -8.00
N LEU A 86 7.19 -8.54 -7.01
CA LEU A 86 7.96 -8.16 -5.84
C LEU A 86 9.37 -7.65 -6.21
N LEU A 87 10.08 -8.36 -7.10
CA LEU A 87 11.45 -8.00 -7.50
C LEU A 87 11.47 -6.68 -8.27
N VAL A 88 10.51 -6.47 -9.18
CA VAL A 88 10.36 -5.20 -9.91
C VAL A 88 10.05 -4.04 -8.96
N GLU A 89 9.17 -4.25 -7.98
CA GLU A 89 8.88 -3.25 -6.95
C GLU A 89 10.12 -2.88 -6.14
N VAL A 90 10.86 -3.88 -5.65
CA VAL A 90 12.09 -3.69 -4.87
C VAL A 90 13.17 -3.00 -5.70
N ASP A 91 13.42 -3.44 -6.95
CA ASP A 91 14.43 -2.82 -7.83
C ASP A 91 14.06 -1.37 -8.16
N THR A 92 12.79 -1.10 -8.45
CA THR A 92 12.31 0.27 -8.70
C THR A 92 12.56 1.19 -7.49
N ALA A 93 12.27 0.73 -6.28
CA ALA A 93 12.53 1.49 -5.05
C ALA A 93 14.03 1.65 -4.79
N ALA A 94 14.83 0.60 -4.97
CA ALA A 94 16.28 0.63 -4.79
C ALA A 94 16.94 1.62 -5.76
N ARG A 95 16.61 1.58 -7.05
CA ARG A 95 17.14 2.51 -8.05
C ARG A 95 16.69 3.95 -7.84
N SER A 96 15.48 4.17 -7.33
CA SER A 96 15.05 5.50 -6.87
C SER A 96 15.92 6.00 -5.73
N GLY A 97 16.31 5.11 -4.80
CA GLY A 97 17.28 5.41 -3.74
C GLY A 97 18.67 5.73 -4.29
N MET A 98 19.15 4.95 -5.26
CA MET A 98 20.44 5.19 -5.93
C MET A 98 20.49 6.55 -6.63
N LYS A 99 19.38 7.01 -7.23
CA LYS A 99 19.27 8.35 -7.82
C LYS A 99 19.53 9.46 -6.80
N PHE A 100 19.03 9.33 -5.58
CA PHE A 100 19.33 10.31 -4.52
C PHE A 100 20.74 10.16 -3.99
N ALA A 101 21.20 8.93 -3.81
CA ALA A 101 22.56 8.66 -3.36
C ALA A 101 23.60 9.23 -4.34
N SER A 102 23.37 9.15 -5.65
CA SER A 102 24.27 9.75 -6.64
C SER A 102 24.34 11.28 -6.54
N VAL A 103 23.21 11.95 -6.26
CA VAL A 103 23.21 13.40 -6.01
C VAL A 103 23.89 13.74 -4.70
N LEU A 104 23.72 12.92 -3.65
CA LEU A 104 24.44 13.09 -2.38
C LEU A 104 25.95 12.94 -2.56
N MET A 105 26.40 11.94 -3.34
CA MET A 105 27.81 11.74 -3.65
C MET A 105 28.39 12.96 -4.38
N LEU A 106 27.69 13.46 -5.41
CA LEU A 106 28.11 14.66 -6.12
C LEU A 106 28.12 15.89 -5.20
N SER A 107 27.11 16.03 -4.34
CA SER A 107 27.04 17.14 -3.38
C SER A 107 28.21 17.11 -2.41
N ALA A 108 28.54 15.92 -1.88
CA ALA A 108 29.68 15.74 -1.00
C ALA A 108 31.00 16.09 -1.71
N GLU A 109 31.17 15.64 -2.95
CA GLU A 109 32.36 15.94 -3.76
C GLU A 109 32.50 17.44 -4.02
N VAL A 110 31.44 18.12 -4.43
CA VAL A 110 31.44 19.58 -4.66
C VAL A 110 31.76 20.33 -3.37
N LEU A 111 31.23 19.91 -2.23
CA LEU A 111 31.54 20.54 -0.93
C LEU A 111 32.97 20.30 -0.48
N MET A 112 33.53 19.11 -0.73
CA MET A 112 34.95 18.84 -0.47
C MET A 112 35.83 19.71 -1.35
N ARG A 113 35.52 19.84 -2.65
CA ARG A 113 36.25 20.72 -3.56
C ARG A 113 36.16 22.18 -3.12
N HIS A 114 34.98 22.66 -2.74
CA HIS A 114 34.82 24.02 -2.20
C HIS A 114 35.72 24.28 -0.98
N HIS A 115 35.92 23.27 -0.12
CA HIS A 115 36.78 23.39 1.05
C HIS A 115 38.28 23.32 0.71
N GLN A 116 38.65 22.64 -0.37
CA GLN A 116 40.03 22.35 -0.75
C GLN A 116 40.56 23.26 -1.88
N GLN A 117 39.70 24.00 -2.56
CA GLN A 117 40.06 24.83 -3.71
C GLN A 117 41.03 25.97 -3.33
N LEU A 118 42.00 26.23 -4.20
CA LEU A 118 42.95 27.31 -4.07
C LEU A 118 42.42 28.56 -4.81
N PRO A 119 42.87 29.78 -4.42
CA PRO A 119 42.46 31.02 -5.09
C PRO A 119 42.72 31.06 -6.61
N GLU A 120 43.65 30.24 -7.10
CA GLU A 120 44.10 30.19 -8.49
C GLU A 120 43.33 29.17 -9.35
N ASP A 121 42.41 28.40 -8.78
CA ASP A 121 41.67 27.36 -9.52
C ASP A 121 40.66 27.98 -10.50
N ASP A 122 40.76 27.64 -11.80
CA ASP A 122 39.86 28.15 -12.86
C ASP A 122 38.38 27.69 -12.71
N SER A 123 38.12 26.68 -11.87
CA SER A 123 36.79 26.07 -11.68
C SER A 123 36.34 26.04 -10.22
N GLN A 124 36.55 27.17 -9.53
CA GLN A 124 36.09 27.34 -8.16
C GLN A 124 34.59 27.13 -8.01
N VAL A 125 34.22 26.36 -6.99
CA VAL A 125 32.86 26.26 -6.50
C VAL A 125 32.57 27.54 -5.71
N SER A 126 31.54 28.26 -6.12
CA SER A 126 31.14 29.49 -5.44
C SER A 126 30.56 29.21 -4.05
N ARG A 127 30.62 30.20 -3.16
CA ARG A 127 30.00 30.12 -1.82
C ARG A 127 28.49 29.89 -1.91
N ASP A 128 27.84 30.47 -2.92
CA ASP A 128 26.40 30.35 -3.12
C ASP A 128 26.02 28.91 -3.55
N GLU A 129 26.78 28.31 -4.47
CA GLU A 129 26.57 26.91 -4.87
C GLU A 129 26.79 25.95 -3.70
N ALA A 130 27.89 26.13 -2.95
CA ALA A 130 28.15 25.32 -1.76
C ALA A 130 27.04 25.49 -0.70
N GLY A 131 26.59 26.72 -0.48
CA GLY A 131 25.48 27.03 0.44
C GLY A 131 24.17 26.33 0.03
N GLN A 132 23.82 26.36 -1.26
CA GLN A 132 22.64 25.67 -1.78
C GLN A 132 22.73 24.15 -1.58
N LEU A 133 23.89 23.54 -1.85
CA LEU A 133 24.09 22.11 -1.64
C LEU A 133 23.95 21.71 -0.17
N LEU A 134 24.53 22.49 0.76
CA LEU A 134 24.40 22.25 2.20
C LEU A 134 22.93 22.25 2.65
N LEU A 135 22.11 23.18 2.13
CA LEU A 135 20.69 23.23 2.44
C LEU A 135 19.91 22.02 1.90
N LEU A 136 20.37 21.42 0.80
CA LEU A 136 19.74 20.27 0.17
C LEU A 136 20.15 18.92 0.78
N LEU A 137 21.31 18.84 1.46
CA LEU A 137 21.80 17.58 2.04
C LEU A 137 20.78 16.91 2.97
N GLY A 138 20.21 17.67 3.91
CA GLY A 138 19.23 17.14 4.87
C GLY A 138 18.02 16.49 4.19
N PRO A 139 17.28 17.22 3.33
CA PRO A 139 16.21 16.65 2.53
C PRO A 139 16.61 15.44 1.67
N LEU A 140 17.77 15.49 1.00
CA LEU A 140 18.25 14.40 0.14
C LEU A 140 18.57 13.12 0.93
N VAL A 141 19.25 13.24 2.07
CA VAL A 141 19.54 12.10 2.96
C VAL A 141 18.25 11.46 3.46
N ARG A 142 17.26 12.27 3.85
CA ARG A 142 15.94 11.77 4.27
C ARG A 142 15.22 11.03 3.15
N LEU A 143 15.28 11.53 1.92
CA LEU A 143 14.67 10.88 0.76
C LEU A 143 15.35 9.55 0.43
N ALA A 144 16.68 9.49 0.52
CA ALA A 144 17.46 8.26 0.33
C ALA A 144 17.13 7.23 1.43
N TYR A 145 17.13 7.65 2.71
CA TYR A 145 16.76 6.81 3.85
C TYR A 145 15.34 6.24 3.68
N ASP A 146 14.38 7.06 3.28
CA ASP A 146 13.01 6.61 3.03
C ASP A 146 12.94 5.53 1.94
N GLN A 147 13.81 5.55 0.92
CA GLN A 147 13.84 4.49 -0.10
C GLN A 147 14.34 3.18 0.47
N PHE A 148 15.40 3.22 1.29
CA PHE A 148 15.89 2.02 1.98
C PHE A 148 14.85 1.45 2.94
N ALA A 149 14.17 2.29 3.71
CA ALA A 149 13.07 1.87 4.57
C ALA A 149 11.92 1.24 3.77
N ARG A 150 11.59 1.75 2.58
CA ARG A 150 10.58 1.15 1.68
C ARG A 150 10.98 -0.22 1.17
N VAL A 151 12.22 -0.37 0.71
CA VAL A 151 12.78 -1.66 0.26
C VAL A 151 12.72 -2.67 1.40
N ALA A 152 13.28 -2.33 2.56
CA ALA A 152 13.29 -3.20 3.73
C ALA A 152 11.87 -3.59 4.16
N THR A 153 10.95 -2.62 4.23
CA THR A 153 9.53 -2.87 4.54
C THR A 153 8.90 -3.84 3.56
N ARG A 154 9.11 -3.65 2.25
CA ARG A 154 8.52 -4.50 1.23
C ARG A 154 9.04 -5.94 1.33
N SER A 155 10.35 -6.08 1.48
CA SER A 155 11.02 -7.37 1.65
C SER A 155 10.56 -8.09 2.91
N VAL A 156 10.46 -7.41 4.05
CA VAL A 156 9.98 -8.00 5.31
C VAL A 156 8.53 -8.44 5.19
N LYS A 157 7.64 -7.59 4.67
CA LYS A 157 6.22 -7.95 4.47
C LYS A 157 6.08 -9.17 3.54
N ALA A 158 6.83 -9.23 2.45
CA ALA A 158 6.81 -10.38 1.54
C ALA A 158 7.37 -11.66 2.19
N ARG A 159 8.50 -11.58 2.90
CA ARG A 159 9.06 -12.72 3.64
C ARG A 159 8.09 -13.24 4.69
N ARG A 160 7.43 -12.33 5.40
CA ARG A 160 6.39 -12.65 6.38
C ARG A 160 5.20 -13.34 5.74
N GLU A 161 4.70 -12.84 4.61
CA GLU A 161 3.64 -13.50 3.85
C GLU A 161 3.99 -14.93 3.47
N ASN A 162 5.24 -15.18 3.04
CA ASN A 162 5.71 -16.52 2.69
C ASN A 162 5.67 -17.46 3.90
N VAL A 163 6.27 -17.06 5.03
CA VAL A 163 6.25 -17.86 6.28
C VAL A 163 4.83 -18.11 6.76
N VAL A 164 4.01 -17.06 6.82
CA VAL A 164 2.62 -17.15 7.27
C VAL A 164 1.80 -18.04 6.32
N SER A 165 2.04 -18.01 5.01
CA SER A 165 1.33 -18.88 4.06
C SER A 165 1.70 -20.37 4.18
N ALA A 166 2.90 -20.67 4.67
CA ALA A 166 3.38 -22.04 4.86
C ALA A 166 2.81 -22.70 6.14
N ILE A 167 2.33 -21.91 7.09
CA ILE A 167 1.77 -22.40 8.35
C ILE A 167 0.26 -22.58 8.21
N ARG A 168 -0.26 -23.70 8.73
CA ARG A 168 -1.70 -23.91 8.85
C ARG A 168 -2.24 -23.08 10.00
N TRP A 169 -2.99 -22.03 9.68
CA TRP A 169 -3.57 -21.16 10.69
C TRP A 169 -4.96 -21.62 11.14
N PRO A 170 -5.27 -21.43 12.42
CA PRO A 170 -6.58 -21.69 12.98
C PRO A 170 -7.72 -20.92 12.28
N SER A 171 -7.52 -19.64 11.96
CA SER A 171 -8.51 -18.81 11.26
C SER A 171 -7.84 -17.77 10.37
N THR A 172 -8.61 -17.17 9.47
CA THR A 172 -8.16 -16.06 8.64
C THR A 172 -7.81 -14.83 9.50
N GLU A 173 -8.51 -14.58 10.61
CA GLU A 173 -8.14 -13.46 11.49
C GLU A 173 -6.78 -13.70 12.16
N ALA A 174 -6.50 -14.92 12.62
CA ALA A 174 -5.21 -15.26 13.21
C ALA A 174 -4.07 -15.02 12.23
N ARG A 175 -4.25 -15.47 10.98
CA ARG A 175 -3.32 -15.20 9.87
C ARG A 175 -3.11 -13.69 9.67
N ASN A 176 -4.19 -12.91 9.60
CA ASN A 176 -4.12 -11.47 9.36
C ASN A 176 -3.43 -10.72 10.51
N ARG A 177 -3.65 -11.12 11.77
CA ARG A 177 -2.94 -10.54 12.93
C ARG A 177 -1.44 -10.78 12.85
N MET A 178 -1.01 -11.96 12.39
CA MET A 178 0.41 -12.27 12.19
C MET A 178 1.03 -11.40 11.09
N LEU A 179 0.30 -11.18 9.98
CA LEU A 179 0.76 -10.29 8.91
C LEU A 179 0.87 -8.83 9.36
N ALA A 180 0.00 -8.39 10.27
CA ALA A 180 -0.08 -7.03 10.77
C ALA A 180 0.94 -6.67 11.87
N LEU A 181 1.85 -7.58 12.24
CA LEU A 181 2.86 -7.29 13.26
C LEU A 181 3.84 -6.18 12.82
N PRO A 182 4.49 -5.49 13.78
CA PRO A 182 5.49 -4.46 13.44
C PRO A 182 6.58 -5.00 12.52
N VAL A 183 7.05 -4.18 11.58
CA VAL A 183 8.13 -4.54 10.65
C VAL A 183 9.49 -4.46 11.32
N LEU A 184 9.63 -3.57 12.30
CA LEU A 184 10.83 -3.42 13.11
C LEU A 184 10.84 -4.43 14.27
N GLY A 185 12.04 -4.84 14.65
CA GLY A 185 12.31 -5.70 15.79
C GLY A 185 13.40 -6.73 15.48
N GLU A 186 13.62 -7.64 16.42
CA GLU A 186 14.71 -8.63 16.35
C GLU A 186 14.49 -9.70 15.27
N ASP A 187 13.24 -10.03 14.96
CA ASP A 187 12.86 -11.03 13.97
C ASP A 187 11.77 -10.53 13.00
N LEU A 188 11.35 -11.38 12.06
CA LEU A 188 10.30 -11.07 11.06
C LEU A 188 8.94 -10.68 11.66
N PHE A 189 8.73 -10.95 12.94
CA PHE A 189 7.50 -10.73 13.70
C PHE A 189 7.71 -9.78 14.88
N GLY A 190 8.87 -9.11 14.96
CA GLY A 190 9.25 -8.21 16.03
C GLY A 190 9.27 -8.86 17.42
N GLY A 191 9.64 -10.14 17.51
CA GLY A 191 9.67 -10.91 18.77
C GLY A 191 8.27 -11.30 19.30
N ASN A 192 7.20 -10.99 18.57
CA ASN A 192 5.82 -11.21 19.02
C ASN A 192 5.21 -12.53 18.56
N PHE A 193 5.94 -13.36 17.81
CA PHE A 193 5.39 -14.57 17.19
C PHE A 193 4.79 -15.53 18.21
N GLN A 194 5.59 -15.95 19.21
CA GLN A 194 5.17 -16.94 20.19
C GLN A 194 4.03 -16.42 21.08
N LYS A 195 4.14 -15.17 21.53
CA LYS A 195 3.13 -14.51 22.35
C LYS A 195 1.77 -14.47 21.64
N LYS A 196 1.75 -14.08 20.35
CA LYS A 196 0.52 -14.01 19.55
C LYS A 196 -0.08 -15.38 19.26
N LEU A 197 0.75 -16.39 19.09
CA LEU A 197 0.28 -17.77 18.94
C LEU A 197 -0.41 -18.26 20.21
N GLN A 198 0.18 -17.99 21.39
CA GLN A 198 -0.42 -18.33 22.69
C GLN A 198 -1.74 -17.58 22.94
N GLU A 199 -1.79 -16.28 22.64
CA GLU A 199 -3.02 -15.49 22.73
C GLU A 199 -4.15 -16.09 21.85
N GLU A 200 -3.82 -16.59 20.66
CA GLU A 200 -4.82 -17.20 19.77
C GLU A 200 -5.29 -18.57 20.29
N VAL A 201 -4.40 -19.38 20.87
CA VAL A 201 -4.79 -20.64 21.53
C VAL A 201 -5.72 -20.37 22.71
N ALA A 202 -5.35 -19.44 23.59
CA ALA A 202 -6.17 -19.06 24.74
C ALA A 202 -7.54 -18.51 24.30
N ARG A 203 -7.58 -17.67 23.25
CA ARG A 203 -8.83 -17.16 22.68
C ARG A 203 -9.76 -18.29 22.25
N ARG A 204 -9.22 -19.34 21.62
CA ARG A 204 -10.01 -20.49 21.20
C ARG A 204 -10.54 -21.31 22.37
N GLU A 205 -9.73 -21.53 23.39
CA GLU A 205 -10.20 -22.22 24.60
C GLU A 205 -11.34 -21.45 25.26
N THR A 206 -11.28 -20.11 25.29
CA THR A 206 -12.38 -19.29 25.82
C THR A 206 -13.64 -19.35 24.96
N LEU A 207 -13.49 -19.32 23.63
CA LEU A 207 -14.62 -19.47 22.69
C LEU A 207 -15.27 -20.85 22.83
N ALA A 208 -14.48 -21.92 22.86
CA ALA A 208 -14.97 -23.30 23.03
C ALA A 208 -15.72 -23.47 24.37
N LYS A 209 -15.20 -22.89 25.46
CA LYS A 209 -15.88 -22.89 26.77
C LYS A 209 -17.18 -22.08 26.76
N SER A 210 -17.28 -21.04 25.92
CA SER A 210 -18.48 -20.21 25.79
C SER A 210 -19.57 -20.85 24.93
N GLU A 211 -19.21 -21.58 23.87
CA GLU A 211 -20.15 -22.34 23.02
C GLU A 211 -20.75 -23.55 23.75
N PHE A 212 -20.03 -24.08 24.75
CA PHE A 212 -20.49 -25.17 25.61
C PHE A 212 -21.31 -24.72 26.83
N ARG A 213 -21.63 -23.43 26.99
CA ARG A 213 -22.70 -23.03 27.91
C ARG A 213 -24.03 -23.20 27.17
N PRO A 214 -24.87 -24.20 27.53
CA PRO A 214 -26.26 -24.16 27.08
C PRO A 214 -26.84 -22.86 27.60
N SER A 215 -27.66 -22.20 26.80
CA SER A 215 -28.55 -21.12 27.25
C SER A 215 -29.45 -21.65 28.35
N ALA A 216 -28.95 -21.68 29.58
CA ALA A 216 -29.69 -22.05 30.76
C ALA A 216 -30.62 -20.90 31.10
N THR A 217 -31.79 -20.87 30.46
CA THR A 217 -33.10 -20.49 31.02
C THR A 217 -34.19 -20.48 29.94
N GLN A 218 -34.57 -21.66 29.44
CA GLN A 218 -35.99 -21.88 29.18
C GLN A 218 -36.62 -22.28 30.51
N ARG A 219 -37.17 -21.30 31.24
CA ARG A 219 -38.13 -21.60 32.32
C ARG A 219 -39.33 -22.32 31.68
N PRO A 220 -39.79 -23.47 32.21
CA PRO A 220 -41.07 -24.01 31.79
C PRO A 220 -42.15 -23.03 32.21
N ARG A 221 -42.93 -22.52 31.26
CA ARG A 221 -44.18 -21.80 31.58
C ARG A 221 -45.11 -22.79 32.28
N PRO A 222 -45.71 -22.45 33.44
CA PRO A 222 -46.68 -23.33 34.05
C PRO A 222 -47.93 -23.42 33.18
N PHE A 223 -48.36 -24.66 32.95
CA PHE A 223 -49.56 -25.04 32.23
C PHE A 223 -50.79 -24.44 32.95
N ARG A 224 -51.60 -23.63 32.25
CA ARG A 224 -52.89 -23.16 32.77
C ARG A 224 -54.01 -24.09 32.29
N PRO A 225 -54.84 -24.66 33.18
CA PRO A 225 -56.02 -25.41 32.79
C PRO A 225 -57.04 -24.48 32.12
N ARG A 226 -57.65 -24.99 31.04
CA ARG A 226 -58.71 -24.35 30.26
C ARG A 226 -60.04 -24.48 31.01
N GLU A 227 -60.58 -23.37 31.52
CA GLU A 227 -61.94 -23.34 32.04
C GLU A 227 -62.97 -23.20 30.91
N ASN A 228 -63.93 -24.12 30.91
CA ASN A 228 -65.12 -24.16 30.05
C ASN A 228 -66.29 -23.45 30.74
N LYS A 229 -67.00 -22.56 30.01
CA LYS A 229 -68.46 -22.33 30.15
C LYS A 229 -69.00 -21.45 28.99
N PRO A 230 -70.33 -21.38 28.75
CA PRO A 230 -70.99 -22.18 27.71
C PRO A 230 -71.62 -21.38 26.55
N THR A 231 -72.02 -22.13 25.55
CA THR A 231 -72.74 -21.78 24.31
C THR A 231 -74.11 -21.13 24.54
N ARG A 232 -74.42 -20.03 23.83
CA ARG A 232 -75.80 -19.69 23.44
C ARG A 232 -75.83 -18.80 22.19
N GLY A 233 -76.65 -19.20 21.20
CA GLY A 233 -77.22 -18.29 20.21
C GLY A 233 -76.72 -18.43 18.78
N ALA A 234 -77.36 -19.30 18.01
CA ALA A 234 -77.19 -19.47 16.57
C ALA A 234 -78.01 -18.45 15.74
N ARG A 235 -77.51 -18.10 14.53
CA ARG A 235 -78.25 -18.06 13.24
C ARG A 235 -77.26 -17.81 12.08
N ALA A 236 -76.99 -18.85 11.29
CA ALA A 236 -77.34 -19.03 9.86
C ALA A 236 -76.51 -18.15 8.88
N ALA A 237 -75.44 -18.63 8.22
CA ALA A 237 -75.34 -19.52 7.02
C ALA A 237 -75.82 -18.86 5.70
N PRO A 238 -75.35 -19.24 4.47
CA PRO A 238 -74.39 -20.30 4.09
C PRO A 238 -73.35 -20.00 2.95
N ALA A 239 -72.46 -20.99 2.74
CA ALA A 239 -71.89 -21.55 1.50
C ALA A 239 -70.98 -20.75 0.50
N ARG A 240 -69.68 -21.11 0.54
CA ARG A 240 -68.70 -21.46 -0.53
C ARG A 240 -69.14 -21.36 -2.03
N PRO A 241 -68.20 -21.15 -3.01
CA PRO A 241 -66.99 -21.97 -3.16
C PRO A 241 -65.70 -21.34 -3.72
N LEU A 242 -64.65 -22.16 -3.66
CA LEU A 242 -63.38 -22.07 -4.39
C LEU A 242 -63.61 -22.09 -5.90
N SER A 243 -62.86 -21.29 -6.67
CA SER A 243 -62.70 -21.51 -8.11
C SER A 243 -61.26 -21.31 -8.57
N ARG A 244 -60.77 -22.38 -9.21
CA ARG A 244 -59.55 -22.54 -9.97
C ARG A 244 -59.94 -22.45 -11.45
N GLY A 245 -59.28 -21.60 -12.24
CA GLY A 245 -59.42 -21.51 -13.70
C GLY A 245 -58.76 -20.22 -14.20
N ALA A 246 -57.56 -20.25 -14.77
CA ALA A 246 -57.18 -20.64 -16.15
C ALA A 246 -57.36 -19.53 -17.20
N LEU A 247 -56.18 -19.07 -17.68
CA LEU A 247 -55.78 -18.75 -19.06
C LEU A 247 -56.23 -17.45 -19.79
N ARG A 248 -55.17 -16.74 -20.20
CA ARG A 248 -54.90 -16.02 -21.48
C ARG A 248 -55.50 -14.63 -21.72
N GLY A 249 -54.59 -13.67 -21.98
CA GLY A 249 -54.93 -12.40 -22.65
C GLY A 249 -53.80 -11.35 -22.74
N ARG A 250 -52.82 -11.57 -23.65
CA ARG A 250 -52.11 -10.59 -24.52
C ARG A 250 -51.42 -9.31 -23.95
N SER A 251 -50.09 -9.33 -24.10
CA SER A 251 -49.20 -8.33 -24.78
C SER A 251 -49.15 -6.85 -24.37
N ARG A 252 -47.95 -6.41 -23.91
CA ARG A 252 -47.06 -5.43 -24.60
C ARG A 252 -45.84 -5.07 -23.73
N GLY A 253 -44.64 -5.01 -24.33
CA GLY A 253 -43.54 -4.15 -23.84
C GLY A 253 -42.19 -4.81 -23.55
N THR A 254 -41.51 -5.35 -24.56
CA THR A 254 -40.05 -5.53 -24.55
C THR A 254 -39.37 -4.21 -24.91
N ALA A 255 -38.39 -3.76 -24.13
CA ALA A 255 -37.26 -2.97 -24.64
C ALA A 255 -36.04 -3.09 -23.73
N TYR A 256 -35.02 -3.71 -24.31
CA TYR A 256 -33.64 -3.88 -23.85
C TYR A 256 -32.96 -2.56 -23.46
N ARG A 257 -32.08 -2.63 -22.45
CA ARG A 257 -31.15 -1.56 -22.06
C ARG A 257 -29.79 -1.83 -22.73
N PRO A 258 -29.23 -0.94 -23.57
CA PRO A 258 -27.95 -1.21 -24.22
C PRO A 258 -26.74 -0.78 -23.39
N THR A 259 -25.74 -1.65 -23.45
CA THR A 259 -24.34 -1.51 -23.07
C THR A 259 -23.65 -0.36 -23.82
N ARG A 260 -22.88 0.48 -23.11
CA ARG A 260 -21.99 1.50 -23.71
C ARG A 260 -20.64 0.87 -24.08
N SER A 261 -20.32 0.90 -25.37
CA SER A 261 -19.02 0.56 -25.94
C SER A 261 -18.13 1.82 -26.08
N TRP A 262 -16.82 1.61 -25.94
CA TRP A 262 -15.75 2.57 -26.18
C TRP A 262 -15.17 2.36 -27.59
N THR A 263 -14.94 3.44 -28.35
CA THR A 263 -13.92 3.51 -29.41
C THR A 263 -13.34 4.93 -29.57
N PRO A 264 -12.11 5.08 -30.11
CA PRO A 264 -11.27 6.29 -30.02
C PRO A 264 -11.14 7.06 -31.35
N ARG A 265 -10.86 8.38 -31.30
CA ARG A 265 -10.20 9.11 -32.41
C ARG A 265 -9.65 10.48 -31.97
N GLY A 266 -8.43 10.82 -32.38
CA GLY A 266 -7.75 12.07 -32.05
C GLY A 266 -7.83 13.18 -33.12
N GLY A 267 -7.08 14.27 -32.89
CA GLY A 267 -6.64 15.22 -33.92
C GLY A 267 -7.04 16.69 -33.78
N ARG A 268 -6.08 17.52 -33.30
CA ARG A 268 -5.78 18.96 -33.56
C ARG A 268 -6.89 19.98 -33.88
N GLY A 269 -6.83 21.14 -33.21
CA GLY A 269 -7.34 22.42 -33.73
C GLY A 269 -7.43 23.58 -32.71
N THR A 270 -6.37 24.42 -32.68
CA THR A 270 -6.36 25.90 -32.52
C THR A 270 -7.10 26.63 -31.36
N ALA A 271 -6.31 27.37 -30.56
CA ALA A 271 -6.71 28.47 -29.67
C ALA A 271 -7.14 29.74 -30.44
N PRO A 272 -7.79 30.75 -29.81
CA PRO A 272 -7.06 31.92 -29.23
C PRO A 272 -7.80 32.57 -28.00
N PRO A 273 -7.53 33.81 -27.53
CA PRO A 273 -6.62 34.09 -26.40
C PRO A 273 -7.19 34.94 -25.22
N ARG A 274 -6.37 35.03 -24.16
CA ARG A 274 -6.21 36.10 -23.14
C ARG A 274 -7.33 36.41 -22.12
N ARG A 275 -6.96 36.30 -20.83
CA ARG A 275 -6.83 37.48 -19.95
C ARG A 275 -5.92 37.20 -18.75
N ASP A 276 -4.89 38.03 -18.65
CA ASP A 276 -4.01 38.21 -17.51
C ASP A 276 -4.82 38.71 -16.30
N ASN A 277 -4.47 38.22 -15.11
CA ASN A 277 -4.52 39.04 -13.90
C ASN A 277 -3.52 38.51 -12.88
N ASP A 278 -2.40 39.21 -12.81
CA ASP A 278 -1.48 39.21 -11.70
C ASP A 278 -2.19 39.56 -10.39
N ARG A 279 -1.89 38.82 -9.33
CA ARG A 279 -1.66 39.44 -8.02
C ARG A 279 -0.78 38.54 -7.15
N SER A 280 0.50 38.89 -7.18
CA SER A 280 1.49 38.63 -6.13
C SER A 280 0.95 39.06 -4.76
N SER A 281 1.11 38.22 -3.75
CA SER A 281 1.20 38.68 -2.35
C SER A 281 2.18 37.80 -1.59
N THR A 282 3.35 38.36 -1.37
CA THR A 282 4.41 37.92 -0.48
C THR A 282 4.04 38.28 0.97
N ARG A 283 4.27 37.33 1.89
CA ARG A 283 5.04 37.46 3.16
C ARG A 283 4.37 36.75 4.36
N PRO A 284 5.08 35.87 5.10
CA PRO A 284 4.63 35.34 6.39
C PRO A 284 5.07 36.24 7.56
N SER A 285 4.20 36.34 8.58
CA SER A 285 4.44 37.08 9.83
C SER A 285 5.34 36.29 10.79
N PHE A 286 6.48 36.86 11.16
CA PHE A 286 7.20 36.47 12.37
C PHE A 286 6.83 37.44 13.50
N ALA A 287 6.33 36.87 14.59
CA ALA A 287 6.09 37.57 15.84
C ALA A 287 7.39 37.64 16.65
N SER A 288 7.66 38.85 17.13
CA SER A 288 8.62 39.26 18.14
C SER A 288 8.32 38.63 19.51
N GLN A 289 9.33 38.08 20.21
CA GLN A 289 10.03 38.64 21.39
C GLN A 289 9.77 37.77 22.64
N PRO A 290 10.53 37.92 23.76
CA PRO A 290 11.64 38.84 24.04
C PRO A 290 13.02 38.20 24.04
#